data_AF-A0AAN8MTD2-F1
#
_entry.id   AF-A0AAN8MTD2-F1
#
_cell.length_a   1.000
_cell.length_b   1.000
_cell.length_c   1.000
_cell.angle_alpha   90.00
_cell.angle_beta   90.00
_cell.angle_gamma   90.00
#
_symmetry.space_group_name_H-M   'P 1'
#
loop_
_entity.id
_entity.type
_entity.pdbx_description
1 polymer ?
#
loop_
_entity_poly.entity_id
_entity_poly.type
_entity_poly.pdbx_seq_one_letter_code
_entity_poly.pdbx_strand_id
1 'polypeptide(L)'
;MLMLSQRVALRVLKSAAPPVPEIVPTDSSVASLIDVDSGVSVVSSDFPNQPVKTYTQADRLELEAAVEAEENAAREAAAKKRKGKKSESEVVVWFKDPIHSGGAIVSTVLVIGLGVVGWRKYRLGKFSWSTAGIGAGILAGVSLVEYFVGKFAQSQISNKKQK
;
A
#
# COMPACT_ATOMS: atom_id res chain seq x y z
N MET A 1 -8.39 53.87 45.55
CA MET A 1 -8.55 52.50 46.10
C MET A 1 -7.99 51.53 45.06
N LEU A 2 -6.97 50.77 45.46
CA LEU A 2 -6.24 49.66 44.81
C LEU A 2 -6.66 49.17 43.41
N MET A 3 -5.69 49.00 42.50
CA MET A 3 -5.13 47.69 42.07
C MET A 3 -4.15 47.91 40.90
N LEU A 4 -2.84 47.68 41.11
CA LEU A 4 -2.05 46.46 40.82
C LEU A 4 -1.66 46.33 39.33
N SER A 5 -0.35 46.39 39.02
CA SER A 5 0.50 45.21 38.74
C SER A 5 0.64 45.05 37.21
N GLN A 6 1.78 44.89 36.55
CA GLN A 6 3.09 44.38 36.93
C GLN A 6 4.07 44.84 35.82
N ARG A 7 5.27 45.31 36.18
CA ARG A 7 6.32 45.66 35.22
C ARG A 7 6.97 44.38 34.67
N VAL A 8 6.81 44.09 33.39
CA VAL A 8 7.62 43.06 32.70
C VAL A 8 8.97 43.67 32.34
N ALA A 9 9.94 43.52 33.24
CA ALA A 9 11.35 43.77 32.94
C ALA A 9 12.02 42.42 32.64
N LEU A 10 12.02 42.04 31.36
CA LEU A 10 12.82 40.92 30.87
C LEU A 10 14.31 41.27 30.99
N ARG A 11 14.92 40.89 32.11
CA ARG A 11 16.38 40.76 32.22
C ARG A 11 16.77 39.48 31.48
N VAL A 12 17.18 39.63 30.24
CA VAL A 12 17.91 38.58 29.52
C VAL A 12 19.28 38.44 30.19
N LEU A 13 19.36 37.55 31.17
CA LEU A 13 20.64 37.09 31.71
C LEU A 13 21.34 36.30 30.59
N LYS A 14 22.49 36.82 30.17
CA LYS A 14 23.43 36.21 29.24
C LYS A 14 23.74 34.77 29.71
N SER A 15 23.17 33.78 29.03
CA SER A 15 23.55 32.37 29.23
C SER A 15 24.94 32.18 28.62
N ALA A 16 25.93 31.91 29.47
CA ALA A 16 27.22 31.40 29.01
C ALA A 16 27.02 29.98 28.48
N ALA A 17 27.73 29.63 27.40
CA ALA A 17 27.66 28.30 26.83
C ALA A 17 28.12 27.24 27.85
N PRO A 18 27.47 26.06 27.91
CA PRO A 18 27.90 24.97 28.78
C PRO A 18 29.33 24.52 28.41
N PRO A 19 30.16 24.13 29.39
CA PRO A 19 31.51 23.65 29.12
C PRO A 19 31.49 22.40 28.23
N VAL A 20 32.46 22.29 27.33
CA VAL A 20 32.60 21.13 26.43
C VAL A 20 32.97 19.90 27.26
N PRO A 21 32.30 18.75 27.08
CA PRO A 21 32.65 17.54 27.81
C PRO A 21 34.07 17.07 27.42
N GLU A 22 34.96 16.97 28.40
CA GLU A 22 36.27 16.35 28.24
C GLU A 22 36.11 14.82 28.16
N ILE A 23 36.69 14.22 27.13
CA ILE A 23 36.75 12.77 26.96
C ILE A 23 37.97 12.28 27.73
N VAL A 24 37.77 11.53 28.81
CA VAL A 24 38.84 10.84 29.52
C VAL A 24 39.31 9.67 28.63
N PRO A 25 40.56 9.66 28.13
CA PRO A 25 41.05 8.55 27.33
C PRO A 25 41.23 7.34 28.24
N THR A 26 40.24 6.46 28.23
CA THR A 26 40.32 5.16 28.90
C THR A 26 40.86 4.19 27.86
N ASP A 27 42.18 4.02 27.80
CA ASP A 27 42.88 3.08 26.89
C ASP A 27 42.59 1.59 27.19
N SER A 28 41.52 1.29 27.92
CA SER A 28 41.09 -0.08 28.25
C SER A 28 40.47 -0.83 27.06
N SER A 29 40.30 -0.17 25.91
CA SER A 29 39.61 -0.73 24.74
C SER A 29 40.51 -1.54 23.78
N VAL A 30 41.82 -1.65 24.04
CA VAL A 30 42.75 -2.48 23.23
C VAL A 30 43.04 -3.85 23.85
N ALA A 31 42.49 -4.15 25.03
CA ALA A 31 42.78 -5.39 25.75
C ALA A 31 42.00 -6.62 25.25
N SER A 32 41.06 -6.46 24.32
CA SER A 32 40.33 -7.59 23.73
C SER A 32 40.79 -7.86 22.29
N LEU A 33 42.11 -7.97 22.09
CA LEU A 33 42.64 -8.78 20.99
C LEU A 33 42.51 -10.26 21.39
N ILE A 34 41.26 -10.68 21.58
CA ILE A 34 40.92 -12.09 21.68
C ILE A 34 41.28 -12.63 20.30
N ASP A 35 42.24 -13.54 20.25
CA ASP A 35 42.58 -14.23 19.02
C ASP A 35 41.26 -14.73 18.46
N VAL A 36 40.91 -14.25 17.27
CA VAL A 36 39.75 -14.76 16.56
C VAL A 36 40.22 -16.13 16.11
N ASP A 37 40.14 -17.10 17.03
CA ASP A 37 40.12 -18.52 16.72
C ASP A 37 38.94 -18.68 15.77
N SER A 38 39.28 -18.47 14.50
CA SER A 38 38.45 -18.65 13.34
C SER A 38 38.24 -20.15 13.24
N GLY A 39 37.33 -20.65 14.07
CA GLY A 39 36.83 -22.01 13.97
C GLY A 39 36.51 -22.24 12.50
N VAL A 40 37.21 -23.20 11.90
CA VAL A 40 37.07 -23.50 10.47
C VAL A 40 35.61 -23.83 10.23
N SER A 41 34.90 -22.90 9.59
CA SER A 41 33.54 -23.12 9.17
C SER A 41 33.60 -24.09 8.00
N VAL A 42 33.39 -25.38 8.31
CA VAL A 42 33.35 -26.43 7.29
C VAL A 42 32.08 -26.21 6.47
N VAL A 43 32.27 -25.66 5.28
CA VAL A 43 31.22 -25.59 4.27
C VAL A 43 30.90 -27.01 3.81
N SER A 44 29.62 -27.35 3.69
CA SER A 44 29.21 -28.66 3.19
C SER A 44 29.83 -28.95 1.81
N SER A 45 30.25 -30.20 1.59
CA SER A 45 30.89 -30.63 0.32
C SER A 45 30.02 -30.40 -0.92
N ASP A 46 28.70 -30.24 -0.75
CA ASP A 46 27.74 -30.02 -1.83
C ASP A 46 27.57 -28.55 -2.23
N PHE A 47 28.15 -27.60 -1.49
CA PHE A 47 28.13 -26.17 -1.79
C PHE A 47 28.52 -25.79 -3.24
N PRO A 48 29.54 -26.41 -3.89
CA PRO A 48 29.85 -26.10 -5.29
C PRO A 48 28.69 -26.41 -6.25
N ASN A 49 27.86 -27.41 -5.94
CA ASN A 49 26.75 -27.88 -6.77
C ASN A 49 25.43 -27.14 -6.47
N GLN A 50 25.39 -26.29 -5.43
CA GLN A 50 24.18 -25.55 -5.11
C GLN A 50 23.90 -24.47 -6.17
N PRO A 51 22.64 -24.37 -6.66
CA PRO A 51 22.25 -23.35 -7.64
C PRO A 51 22.23 -21.94 -7.03
N VAL A 52 22.08 -21.84 -5.71
CA VAL A 52 22.06 -20.59 -4.96
C VAL A 52 23.08 -20.70 -3.84
N LYS A 53 24.14 -19.90 -3.91
CA LYS A 53 25.29 -19.99 -2.99
C LYS A 53 25.26 -18.93 -1.90
N THR A 54 24.44 -17.90 -2.08
CA THR A 54 24.31 -16.79 -1.12
C THR A 54 22.84 -16.46 -0.89
N TYR A 55 22.53 -15.97 0.32
CA TYR A 55 21.19 -15.51 0.67
C TYR A 55 20.73 -14.38 -0.28
N THR A 56 21.63 -13.49 -0.69
CA THR A 56 21.34 -12.41 -1.64
C THR A 56 20.95 -12.90 -3.04
N GLN A 57 21.46 -14.07 -3.47
CA GLN A 57 21.05 -14.67 -4.73
C GLN A 57 19.66 -15.31 -4.62
N ALA A 58 19.33 -15.89 -3.47
CA ALA A 58 17.98 -16.39 -3.19
C ALA A 58 16.95 -15.26 -3.25
N ASP A 59 17.23 -14.15 -2.56
CA ASP A 59 16.36 -12.97 -2.53
C ASP A 59 16.13 -12.40 -3.92
N ARG A 60 17.16 -12.39 -4.78
CA ARG A 60 17.04 -11.96 -6.18
C ARG A 60 16.14 -12.89 -7.00
N LEU A 61 16.32 -14.20 -6.89
CA LEU A 61 15.52 -15.18 -7.60
C LEU A 61 14.04 -15.12 -7.21
N GLU A 62 13.74 -14.94 -5.93
CA GLU A 62 12.36 -14.79 -5.44
C GLU A 62 11.70 -13.52 -5.98
N LEU A 63 12.44 -12.40 -6.03
CA LEU A 63 11.95 -11.15 -6.58
C LEU A 63 11.72 -11.25 -8.10
N GLU A 64 12.66 -11.84 -8.84
CA GLU A 64 12.54 -12.04 -10.29
C GLU A 64 11.36 -12.96 -10.64
N ALA A 65 11.18 -14.07 -9.91
CA ALA A 65 10.06 -14.98 -10.08
C ALA A 65 8.71 -14.31 -9.77
N ALA A 66 8.66 -13.45 -8.75
CA ALA A 66 7.44 -12.70 -8.42
C ALA A 66 7.05 -11.69 -9.51
N VAL A 67 8.04 -11.01 -10.11
CA VAL A 67 7.81 -10.07 -11.22
C VAL A 67 7.37 -10.81 -12.48
N GLU A 68 8.02 -11.93 -12.80
CA GLU A 68 7.68 -12.73 -13.98
C GLU A 68 6.28 -13.35 -13.86
N ALA A 69 5.89 -13.81 -12.67
CA ALA A 69 4.54 -14.30 -12.40
C ALA A 69 3.49 -13.19 -12.54
N GLU A 70 3.77 -11.98 -12.07
CA GLU A 70 2.88 -10.83 -12.22
C GLU A 70 2.71 -10.43 -13.69
N GLU A 71 3.80 -10.42 -14.46
CA GLU A 71 3.76 -10.10 -15.88
C GLU A 71 3.01 -11.18 -16.69
N ASN A 72 3.26 -12.46 -16.40
CA ASN A 72 2.55 -13.56 -17.05
C ASN A 72 1.06 -13.55 -16.69
N ALA A 73 0.70 -13.30 -15.44
CA ALA A 73 -0.70 -13.14 -15.04
C ALA A 73 -1.38 -11.97 -15.76
N ALA A 74 -0.69 -10.83 -15.92
CA ALA A 74 -1.20 -9.69 -16.67
C ALA A 74 -1.38 -10.00 -18.17
N ARG A 75 -0.41 -10.70 -18.78
CA ARG A 75 -0.48 -11.15 -20.18
C ARG A 75 -1.61 -12.15 -20.41
N GLU A 76 -1.77 -13.12 -19.53
CA GLU A 76 -2.88 -14.09 -19.59
C GLU A 76 -4.24 -13.42 -19.40
N ALA A 77 -4.36 -12.49 -18.44
CA ALA A 77 -5.59 -11.72 -18.25
C ALA A 77 -5.93 -10.89 -19.49
N ALA A 78 -4.94 -10.25 -20.11
CA ALA A 78 -5.13 -9.51 -21.37
C ALA A 78 -5.51 -10.43 -22.53
N ALA A 79 -4.92 -11.62 -22.62
CA ALA A 79 -5.23 -12.62 -23.65
C ALA A 79 -6.65 -13.19 -23.47
N LYS A 80 -7.08 -13.46 -22.23
CA LYS A 80 -8.46 -13.91 -21.91
C LYS A 80 -9.49 -12.82 -22.24
N LYS A 81 -9.20 -11.55 -21.95
CA LYS A 81 -10.04 -10.40 -22.35
C LYS A 81 -10.18 -10.26 -23.87
N ARG A 82 -9.14 -10.61 -24.65
CA ARG A 82 -9.17 -10.59 -26.12
C ARG A 82 -9.94 -11.77 -26.72
N LYS A 83 -9.85 -12.97 -26.12
CA LYS A 83 -10.59 -14.16 -26.57
C LYS A 83 -12.09 -14.10 -26.30
N GLY A 84 -12.55 -13.35 -25.30
CA GLY A 84 -13.97 -13.20 -24.97
C GLY A 84 -14.81 -12.30 -25.91
N LYS A 85 -14.22 -11.70 -26.95
CA LYS A 85 -14.94 -10.77 -27.86
C LYS A 85 -15.69 -11.45 -29.03
N LYS A 86 -15.68 -12.78 -29.13
CA LYS A 86 -16.23 -13.49 -30.32
C LYS A 86 -17.65 -14.04 -30.18
N SER A 87 -18.28 -13.95 -29.02
CA SER A 87 -19.72 -14.17 -28.89
C SER A 87 -20.36 -12.89 -28.37
N GLU A 88 -21.49 -12.49 -28.95
CA GLU A 88 -22.46 -11.64 -28.27
C GLU A 88 -22.93 -12.41 -27.04
N SER A 89 -22.11 -12.39 -25.99
CA SER A 89 -22.48 -12.89 -24.67
C SER A 89 -23.54 -11.94 -24.11
N GLU A 90 -24.47 -12.45 -23.32
CA GLU A 90 -25.55 -11.70 -22.65
C GLU A 90 -25.10 -10.39 -21.99
N VAL A 91 -23.81 -10.27 -21.69
CA VAL A 91 -23.09 -9.05 -21.31
C VAL A 91 -23.40 -7.87 -22.25
N VAL A 92 -23.35 -8.06 -23.58
CA VAL A 92 -23.65 -7.01 -24.57
C VAL A 92 -25.14 -6.62 -24.54
N VAL A 93 -26.03 -7.55 -24.21
CA VAL A 93 -27.46 -7.29 -24.03
C VAL A 93 -27.71 -6.50 -22.75
N TRP A 94 -27.01 -6.81 -21.66
CA TRP A 94 -26.99 -6.01 -20.43
C TRP A 94 -26.45 -4.58 -20.65
N PHE A 95 -25.48 -4.41 -21.56
CA PHE A 95 -24.92 -3.10 -21.91
C PHE A 95 -25.83 -2.22 -22.78
N LYS A 96 -26.95 -2.75 -23.29
CA LYS A 96 -27.93 -1.94 -24.06
C LYS A 96 -28.77 -1.01 -23.19
N ASP A 97 -28.84 -1.24 -21.89
CA ASP A 97 -29.46 -0.33 -20.92
C ASP A 97 -28.39 0.56 -20.26
N PRO A 98 -28.08 1.75 -20.83
CA PRO A 98 -26.94 2.57 -20.43
C PRO A 98 -26.97 2.99 -18.96
N ILE A 99 -28.15 3.08 -18.36
CA ILE A 99 -28.35 3.47 -16.96
C ILE A 99 -27.91 2.35 -16.01
N HIS A 100 -28.28 1.10 -16.30
CA HIS A 100 -27.90 -0.04 -15.45
C HIS A 100 -26.46 -0.49 -15.71
N SER A 101 -26.00 -0.38 -16.95
CA SER A 101 -24.68 -0.83 -17.34
C SER A 101 -23.57 0.17 -16.99
N GLY A 102 -23.88 1.48 -16.95
CA GLY A 102 -22.93 2.52 -16.55
C GLY A 102 -22.47 2.39 -15.10
N GLY A 103 -23.41 2.21 -14.16
CA GLY A 103 -23.09 2.00 -12.75
C GLY A 103 -22.29 0.72 -12.51
N ALA A 104 -22.67 -0.38 -13.18
CA ALA A 104 -21.93 -1.65 -13.11
C ALA A 104 -20.46 -1.52 -13.54
N ILE A 105 -20.15 -0.72 -14.57
CA ILE A 105 -18.76 -0.48 -14.98
C ILE A 105 -18.02 0.31 -13.91
N VAL A 106 -18.61 1.41 -13.43
CA VAL A 106 -17.97 2.31 -12.45
C VAL A 106 -17.67 1.56 -11.15
N SER A 107 -18.64 0.82 -10.61
CA SER A 107 -18.47 0.00 -9.42
C SER A 107 -17.40 -1.09 -9.61
N THR A 108 -17.37 -1.75 -10.77
CA THR A 108 -16.34 -2.76 -11.09
C THR A 108 -14.93 -2.14 -11.10
N VAL A 109 -14.76 -1.00 -11.78
CA VAL A 109 -13.47 -0.30 -11.83
C VAL A 109 -13.05 0.16 -10.44
N LEU A 110 -13.98 0.63 -9.62
CA LEU A 110 -13.72 1.05 -8.25
C LEU A 110 -13.24 -0.10 -7.38
N VAL A 111 -13.91 -1.26 -7.41
CA VAL A 111 -13.54 -2.45 -6.65
C VAL A 111 -12.15 -2.94 -7.05
N ILE A 112 -11.88 -3.03 -8.36
CA ILE A 112 -10.55 -3.44 -8.86
C ILE A 112 -9.48 -2.43 -8.41
N GLY A 113 -9.73 -1.13 -8.56
CA GLY A 113 -8.80 -0.08 -8.16
C GLY A 113 -8.48 -0.13 -6.67
N LEU A 114 -9.49 -0.29 -5.81
CA LEU A 114 -9.30 -0.46 -4.37
C LEU A 114 -8.54 -1.74 -4.03
N GLY A 115 -8.81 -2.84 -4.74
CA GLY A 115 -8.08 -4.10 -4.58
C GLY A 115 -6.59 -3.98 -4.91
N VAL A 116 -6.24 -3.35 -6.03
CA VAL A 116 -4.83 -3.13 -6.44
C VAL A 116 -4.10 -2.23 -5.44
N VAL A 117 -4.73 -1.14 -4.99
CA VAL A 117 -4.13 -0.22 -4.01
C VAL A 117 -3.99 -0.90 -2.65
N GLY A 118 -4.99 -1.66 -2.22
CA GLY A 118 -4.96 -2.44 -0.99
C GLY A 118 -3.83 -3.47 -1.00
N TRP A 119 -3.70 -4.23 -2.09
CA TRP A 119 -2.63 -5.21 -2.27
C TRP A 119 -1.24 -4.57 -2.24
N ARG A 120 -1.05 -3.43 -2.92
CA ARG A 120 0.22 -2.70 -2.89
C ARG A 120 0.56 -2.22 -1.47
N LYS A 121 -0.41 -1.70 -0.72
CA LYS A 121 -0.18 -1.31 0.69
C LYS A 121 0.08 -2.51 1.59
N TYR A 122 -0.54 -3.66 1.32
CA TYR A 122 -0.31 -4.89 2.05
C TYR A 122 1.12 -5.39 1.89
N ARG A 123 1.64 -5.45 0.66
CA ARG A 123 3.04 -5.81 0.41
C ARG A 123 4.06 -4.87 1.08
N LEU A 124 3.70 -3.60 1.25
CA LEU A 124 4.54 -2.61 1.92
C LEU A 124 4.45 -2.66 3.46
N GLY A 125 3.65 -3.56 4.04
CA GLY A 125 3.39 -3.61 5.48
C GLY A 125 2.60 -2.41 6.02
N LYS A 126 2.00 -1.61 5.13
CA LYS A 126 1.26 -0.37 5.46
C LYS A 126 -0.26 -0.54 5.41
N PHE A 127 -0.73 -1.78 5.25
CA PHE A 127 -2.15 -2.09 5.26
C PHE A 127 -2.63 -2.18 6.71
N SER A 128 -3.51 -1.27 7.09
CA SER A 128 -4.09 -1.22 8.43
C SER A 128 -5.62 -1.36 8.34
N TRP A 129 -6.24 -1.75 9.46
CA TRP A 129 -7.69 -1.79 9.56
C TRP A 129 -8.35 -0.42 9.29
N SER A 130 -7.64 0.67 9.58
CA SER A 130 -8.07 2.02 9.21
C SER A 130 -8.13 2.20 7.68
N THR A 131 -7.12 1.73 6.94
CA THR A 131 -7.15 1.79 5.47
C THR A 131 -8.24 0.89 4.87
N ALA A 132 -8.48 -0.28 5.47
CA ALA A 132 -9.59 -1.15 5.08
C ALA A 132 -10.95 -0.48 5.32
N GLY A 133 -11.12 0.18 6.48
CA GLY A 133 -12.31 0.95 6.82
C GLY A 133 -12.60 2.11 5.86
N ILE A 134 -11.55 2.83 5.43
CA ILE A 134 -11.70 3.88 4.40
C ILE A 134 -12.19 3.28 3.08
N GLY A 135 -11.61 2.16 2.63
CA GLY A 135 -12.05 1.46 1.42
C GLY A 135 -13.51 1.00 1.52
N ALA A 136 -13.90 0.42 2.64
CA ALA A 136 -15.28 0.02 2.91
C ALA A 136 -16.25 1.22 2.91
N GLY A 137 -15.84 2.36 3.49
CA GLY A 137 -16.61 3.60 3.49
C GLY A 137 -16.83 4.16 2.09
N ILE A 138 -15.80 4.14 1.23
CA ILE A 138 -15.92 4.55 -0.18
C ILE A 138 -16.93 3.65 -0.92
N LEU A 139 -16.83 2.33 -0.75
CA LEU A 139 -17.76 1.39 -1.40
C LEU A 139 -19.21 1.60 -0.93
N ALA A 140 -19.41 1.79 0.37
CA ALA A 140 -20.74 2.08 0.93
C ALA A 140 -21.31 3.41 0.39
N GLY A 141 -20.48 4.46 0.33
CA GLY A 141 -20.89 5.77 -0.19
C GLY A 141 -21.31 5.71 -1.66
N VAL A 142 -20.51 5.04 -2.50
CA VAL A 142 -20.84 4.88 -3.93
C VAL A 142 -22.11 4.07 -4.14
N SER A 143 -22.30 3.00 -3.36
CA SER A 143 -23.52 2.17 -3.44
C SER A 143 -24.78 2.96 -3.08
N LEU A 144 -24.71 3.85 -2.08
CA LEU A 144 -25.82 4.72 -1.72
C LEU A 144 -26.15 5.72 -2.85
N VAL A 145 -25.13 6.33 -3.45
CA VAL A 145 -25.33 7.25 -4.59
C VAL A 145 -26.02 6.56 -5.75
N GLU A 146 -25.55 5.37 -6.15
CA GLU A 146 -26.19 4.58 -7.21
C GLU A 146 -27.65 4.26 -6.90
N TYR A 147 -27.97 3.88 -5.66
CA TYR A 147 -29.34 3.59 -5.23
C TYR A 147 -30.26 4.82 -5.39
N PHE A 148 -29.83 5.99 -4.93
CA PHE A 148 -30.65 7.20 -5.02
C PHE A 148 -30.80 7.70 -6.46
N VAL A 149 -29.75 7.63 -7.28
CA VAL A 149 -29.80 7.98 -8.70
C VAL A 149 -30.75 7.05 -9.45
N GLY A 150 -30.66 5.73 -9.22
CA GLY A 150 -31.57 4.75 -9.82
C GLY A 150 -33.03 5.00 -9.45
N LYS A 151 -33.31 5.25 -8.17
CA LYS A 151 -34.65 5.57 -7.68
C LYS A 151 -35.20 6.86 -8.32
N PHE A 152 -34.38 7.90 -8.43
CA PHE A 152 -34.77 9.16 -9.06
C PHE A 152 -35.06 8.99 -10.56
N ALA A 153 -34.18 8.30 -11.28
CA ALA A 153 -34.35 8.03 -12.70
C ALA A 153 -35.61 7.23 -12.99
N GLN A 154 -35.90 6.20 -12.18
CA GLN A 154 -37.12 5.39 -12.32
C GLN A 154 -38.39 6.22 -12.08
N SER A 155 -38.38 7.11 -11.08
CA SER A 155 -39.49 8.03 -10.82
C SER A 155 -39.77 8.96 -12.02
N GLN A 156 -38.72 9.49 -12.65
CA GLN A 156 -38.85 10.33 -13.85
C GLN A 156 -39.43 9.56 -15.04
N ILE A 157 -39.02 8.31 -15.24
CA ILE A 157 -39.55 7.45 -16.31
C ILE A 157 -41.03 7.10 -16.06
N SER A 158 -41.39 6.80 -14.81
CA SER A 158 -42.78 6.50 -14.42
C SER A 158 -43.73 7.68 -14.68
N ASN A 159 -43.31 8.91 -14.36
CA ASN A 159 -44.11 10.11 -14.61
C ASN A 159 -44.30 10.43 -16.10
N LYS A 160 -43.34 10.06 -16.96
CA LYS A 160 -43.46 10.25 -18.41
C LYS A 160 -44.42 9.28 -19.10
N LYS A 161 -44.63 8.08 -18.53
CA LYS A 161 -45.57 7.07 -19.06
C LYS A 161 -47.04 7.35 -18.73
N GLN A 162 -47.32 8.26 -17.79
CA GLN A 162 -48.66 8.64 -17.34
C GLN A 162 -49.20 9.90 -18.06
N LYS A 163 -48.44 10.49 -18.98
CA LYS A 163 -48.86 11.57 -19.89
C LYS A 163 -48.90 11.04 -21.31
#